data_AF-A0A9E7G659-F1
#
_entry.id   AF-A0A9E7G659-F1
#
_cell.length_a   1.000
_cell.length_b   1.000
_cell.length_c   1.000
_cell.angle_alpha   90.00
_cell.angle_beta   90.00
_cell.angle_gamma   90.00
#
_symmetry.space_group_name_H-M   'P 1'
#
loop_
_entity.id
_entity.type
_entity.pdbx_description
1 polymer ?
#
loop_
_entity_poly.entity_id
_entity_poly.type
_entity_poly.pdbx_seq_one_letter_code
_entity_poly.pdbx_strand_id
1 'polypeptide(L)'
;MGKRFLIVLDDVWEESNTNWENLCVPLNSGERGSKIVVTTTNQNVAKMMRTKEIIHLDGVEGEEYWELVREHDAFRFNTLLNGATPNCNMLNSPHAPLVTILMWN
;
A
#
# COMPACT_ATOMS: atom_id res chain seq x y z
N MET A 1 -21.76 -21.15 -13.44
CA MET A 1 -20.51 -20.44 -13.75
C MET A 1 -20.10 -19.67 -12.51
N GLY A 2 -18.83 -19.77 -12.09
CA GLY A 2 -18.31 -18.97 -10.99
C GLY A 2 -18.20 -17.49 -11.38
N LYS A 3 -17.94 -16.62 -10.41
CA LYS A 3 -17.58 -15.22 -10.70
C LYS A 3 -16.09 -15.03 -10.45
N ARG A 4 -15.42 -14.37 -11.39
CA ARG A 4 -14.10 -13.80 -11.16
C ARG A 4 -14.24 -12.50 -10.37
N PHE A 5 -13.36 -12.28 -9.40
CA PHE A 5 -13.34 -11.06 -8.60
C PHE A 5 -11.92 -10.58 -8.31
N LEU A 6 -11.83 -9.30 -7.94
CA LEU A 6 -10.66 -8.69 -7.34
C LEU A 6 -11.10 -8.05 -6.03
N ILE A 7 -10.48 -8.44 -4.92
CA ILE A 7 -10.72 -7.83 -3.60
C ILE A 7 -9.45 -7.11 -3.18
N VAL A 8 -9.59 -5.86 -2.74
CA VAL A 8 -8.50 -5.06 -2.19
C VAL A 8 -8.79 -4.84 -0.71
N LEU A 9 -7.93 -5.34 0.16
CA LEU A 9 -7.97 -5.13 1.60
C LEU A 9 -6.87 -4.14 1.93
N ASP A 10 -7.26 -2.88 2.12
CA ASP A 10 -6.32 -1.80 2.37
C ASP A 10 -5.99 -1.71 3.87
N ASP A 11 -4.73 -1.44 4.18
CA ASP A 11 -4.21 -1.16 5.51
C ASP A 11 -4.60 -2.24 6.55
N VAL A 12 -4.14 -3.48 6.33
CA VAL A 12 -4.41 -4.61 7.23
C VAL A 12 -3.35 -4.68 8.34
N TRP A 13 -3.81 -4.69 9.59
CA TRP A 13 -2.96 -4.75 10.80
C TRP A 13 -3.15 -6.04 11.62
N GLU A 14 -4.08 -6.92 11.21
CA GLU A 14 -4.41 -8.14 11.95
C GLU A 14 -3.26 -9.16 11.87
N GLU A 15 -2.65 -9.46 13.02
CA GLU A 15 -1.56 -10.43 13.13
C GLU A 15 -2.06 -11.87 13.43
N SER A 16 -3.36 -12.04 13.70
CA SER A 16 -3.97 -13.35 13.96
C SER A 16 -4.13 -14.17 12.68
N ASN A 17 -3.29 -15.20 12.54
CA ASN A 17 -3.37 -16.14 11.44
C ASN A 17 -4.74 -16.85 11.36
N THR A 18 -5.38 -17.13 12.51
CA THR A 18 -6.71 -17.77 12.55
C THR A 18 -7.81 -16.87 11.97
N ASN A 19 -7.78 -15.56 12.27
CA ASN A 19 -8.75 -14.61 11.73
C ASN A 19 -8.56 -14.46 10.22
N TRP A 20 -7.31 -14.39 9.77
CA TRP A 20 -6.97 -14.31 8.35
C TRP A 20 -7.41 -15.57 7.58
N GLU A 21 -7.16 -16.75 8.11
CA GLU A 21 -7.60 -18.01 7.51
C GLU A 21 -9.12 -18.05 7.37
N ASN A 22 -9.86 -17.70 8.43
CA ASN A 22 -11.32 -17.64 8.40
C ASN A 22 -11.87 -16.65 7.35
N LEU A 23 -11.18 -15.53 7.14
CA LEU A 23 -11.53 -14.56 6.10
C LEU A 23 -11.28 -15.11 4.69
N CYS A 24 -10.19 -15.88 4.51
CA CYS A 24 -9.81 -16.43 3.21
C CYS A 24 -10.66 -17.62 2.77
N VAL A 25 -11.21 -18.41 3.70
CA VAL A 25 -12.05 -19.59 3.39
C VAL A 25 -13.15 -19.28 2.36
N PRO A 26 -14.03 -18.29 2.56
CA PRO A 26 -15.06 -17.99 1.56
C PRO A 26 -14.49 -17.47 0.24
N LEU A 27 -13.33 -16.81 0.28
CA LEU A 27 -12.69 -16.20 -0.88
C LEU A 27 -12.00 -17.23 -1.80
N ASN A 28 -11.71 -18.44 -1.32
CA ASN A 28 -11.24 -19.53 -2.18
C ASN A 28 -12.30 -20.05 -3.18
N SER A 29 -13.54 -19.55 -3.11
CA SER A 29 -14.64 -19.95 -4.01
C SER A 29 -14.63 -19.24 -5.38
N GLY A 30 -13.63 -18.40 -5.63
CA GLY A 30 -13.51 -17.62 -6.86
C GLY A 30 -13.26 -18.46 -8.11
N GLU A 31 -13.71 -17.97 -9.26
CA GLU A 31 -13.31 -18.54 -10.54
C GLU A 31 -11.80 -18.31 -10.78
N ARG A 32 -11.16 -19.18 -11.58
CA ARG A 32 -9.74 -19.03 -11.96
C ARG A 32 -9.45 -17.60 -12.44
N GLY A 33 -8.41 -17.01 -11.86
CA GLY A 33 -8.00 -15.62 -12.11
C GLY A 33 -8.58 -14.61 -11.12
N SER A 34 -9.39 -15.04 -10.14
CA SER A 34 -9.70 -14.22 -8.97
C SER A 34 -8.43 -13.89 -8.19
N LYS A 35 -8.38 -12.68 -7.62
CA LYS A 35 -7.22 -12.22 -6.85
C LYS A 35 -7.67 -11.48 -5.60
N ILE A 36 -6.88 -11.63 -4.54
CA ILE A 36 -6.97 -10.79 -3.35
C ILE A 36 -5.65 -10.03 -3.27
N VAL A 37 -5.76 -8.72 -3.11
CA VAL A 37 -4.65 -7.79 -2.91
C VAL A 37 -4.79 -7.25 -1.51
N VAL A 38 -3.77 -7.44 -0.69
CA VAL A 38 -3.71 -6.88 0.66
C VAL A 38 -2.62 -5.84 0.70
N THR A 39 -2.88 -4.67 1.27
CA THR A 39 -1.83 -3.70 1.61
C THR A 39 -1.66 -3.70 3.12
N THR A 40 -0.42 -3.64 3.59
CA THR A 40 -0.11 -3.53 5.01
C THR A 40 1.16 -2.72 5.22
N THR A 41 1.18 -1.90 6.27
CA THR A 41 2.41 -1.23 6.72
C THR A 41 3.22 -2.07 7.71
N ASN A 42 2.65 -3.20 8.15
CA ASN A 42 3.24 -4.06 9.16
C ASN A 42 3.90 -5.27 8.51
N GLN A 43 5.23 -5.34 8.58
CA GLN A 43 6.00 -6.46 8.05
C GLN A 43 5.67 -7.81 8.71
N ASN A 44 5.20 -7.83 9.96
CA ASN A 44 4.81 -9.08 10.63
C ASN A 44 3.55 -9.66 10.00
N VAL A 45 2.58 -8.80 9.67
CA VAL A 45 1.38 -9.18 8.92
C VAL A 45 1.80 -9.77 7.57
N ALA A 46 2.69 -9.11 6.83
CA ALA A 46 3.19 -9.61 5.55
C ALA A 46 3.86 -10.99 5.63
N LYS A 47 4.67 -11.24 6.66
CA LYS A 47 5.34 -12.53 6.88
C LYS A 47 4.37 -13.63 7.30
N MET A 48 3.36 -13.29 8.09
CA MET A 48 2.37 -14.22 8.61
C MET A 48 1.39 -14.66 7.52
N MET A 49 1.03 -13.76 6.61
CA MET A 49 0.22 -14.10 5.46
C MET A 49 1.01 -14.98 4.49
N ARG A 50 0.54 -16.22 4.27
CA ARG A 50 1.16 -17.25 3.40
C ARG A 50 1.02 -16.97 1.90
N THR A 51 1.28 -15.74 1.50
CA THR A 51 0.91 -15.21 0.19
C THR A 51 1.84 -15.73 -0.90
N LYS A 52 1.37 -15.67 -2.15
CA LYS A 52 2.14 -16.15 -3.30
C LYS A 52 3.26 -15.18 -3.67
N GLU A 53 3.02 -13.89 -3.46
CA GLU A 53 3.92 -12.81 -3.82
C GLU A 53 3.78 -11.67 -2.81
N ILE A 54 4.94 -11.14 -2.41
CA ILE A 54 5.09 -10.00 -1.52
C ILE A 54 5.84 -8.93 -2.30
N ILE A 55 5.21 -7.77 -2.47
CA ILE A 55 5.82 -6.61 -3.12
C ILE A 55 6.05 -5.56 -2.05
N HIS A 56 7.31 -5.22 -1.81
CA HIS A 56 7.67 -4.08 -0.97
C HIS A 56 7.65 -2.82 -1.84
N LEU A 57 6.80 -1.87 -1.48
CA LEU A 57 6.83 -0.54 -2.03
C LEU A 57 7.71 0.32 -1.15
N ASP A 58 8.84 0.71 -1.72
CA ASP A 58 9.67 1.75 -1.15
C ASP A 58 9.02 3.11 -1.44
N GLY A 59 9.16 4.05 -0.49
CA GLY A 59 8.74 5.41 -0.74
C GLY A 59 9.58 6.05 -1.83
N VAL A 60 8.99 7.03 -2.50
CA VAL A 60 9.76 7.94 -3.33
C VAL A 60 10.46 8.93 -2.41
N GLU A 61 11.76 9.12 -2.60
CA GLU A 61 12.60 9.98 -1.76
C GLU A 61 13.19 11.15 -2.56
N GLY A 62 13.73 12.15 -1.86
CA GLY A 62 14.52 13.21 -2.47
C GLY A 62 13.74 14.07 -3.47
N GLU A 63 14.35 14.33 -4.63
CA GLU A 63 13.80 15.22 -5.65
C GLU A 63 12.53 14.65 -6.30
N GLU A 64 12.48 13.34 -6.52
CA GLU A 64 11.33 12.64 -7.12
C GLU A 64 10.07 12.74 -6.25
N TYR A 65 10.22 12.68 -4.92
CA TYR A 65 9.10 12.91 -3.99
C TYR A 65 8.51 14.31 -4.18
N TRP A 66 9.39 15.31 -4.29
CA TRP A 66 8.96 16.69 -4.49
C TRP A 66 8.44 16.95 -5.90
N GLU A 67 8.90 16.22 -6.91
CA GLU A 67 8.31 16.24 -8.25
C GLU A 67 6.87 15.72 -8.22
N LEU A 68 6.63 14.58 -7.56
CA LEU A 68 5.29 14.03 -7.36
C LEU A 68 4.38 14.99 -6.58
N VAL A 69 4.88 15.58 -5.51
CA VAL A 69 4.16 16.60 -4.74
C VAL A 69 3.88 17.82 -5.61
N ARG A 70 4.84 18.31 -6.40
CA ARG A 70 4.61 19.45 -7.31
C ARG A 70 3.56 19.13 -8.37
N GLU A 71 3.59 17.93 -8.94
CA GLU A 71 2.63 17.49 -9.95
C GLU A 71 1.22 17.34 -9.37
N HIS A 72 1.11 16.70 -8.19
CA HIS A 72 -0.17 16.41 -7.55
C HIS A 72 -0.75 17.60 -6.78
N ASP A 73 0.11 18.45 -6.20
CA ASP A 73 -0.26 19.61 -5.40
C ASP A 73 -0.08 20.96 -6.11
N ALA A 74 0.22 21.00 -7.42
CA ALA A 74 -0.05 22.20 -8.23
C ALA A 74 -1.51 22.70 -8.05
N PHE A 75 -2.42 21.81 -7.63
CA PHE A 75 -3.80 22.12 -7.27
C PHE A 75 -4.01 22.80 -5.89
N ARG A 76 -3.07 22.70 -4.94
CA ARG A 76 -3.22 23.26 -3.57
C ARG A 76 -2.07 24.16 -3.07
N PHE A 77 -0.86 24.07 -3.62
CA PHE A 77 0.33 24.72 -3.05
C PHE A 77 0.44 26.23 -3.29
N ASN A 78 -0.27 26.77 -4.28
CA ASN A 78 -0.18 28.20 -4.59
C ASN A 78 -0.75 29.10 -3.46
N THR A 79 -1.55 28.55 -2.54
CA THR A 79 -2.27 29.32 -1.52
C THR A 79 -1.58 29.38 -0.15
N LEU A 80 -0.61 28.50 0.15
CA LEU A 80 -0.07 28.38 1.52
C LEU A 80 1.30 29.03 1.75
N LEU A 81 2.07 29.28 0.69
CA LEU A 81 3.44 29.80 0.85
C LEU A 81 3.67 31.18 0.20
N ASN A 82 2.66 31.82 -0.40
CA ASN A 82 2.79 33.12 -1.08
C ASN A 82 4.02 33.17 -2.03
N GLY A 83 4.31 32.08 -2.74
CA GLY A 83 5.46 31.98 -3.64
C GLY A 83 6.80 31.61 -2.98
N ALA A 84 6.85 31.24 -1.70
CA ALA A 84 8.06 30.67 -1.10
C ALA A 84 8.19 29.18 -1.47
N THR A 85 9.33 28.82 -2.07
CA THR A 85 9.70 27.42 -2.29
C THR A 85 10.15 26.80 -0.96
N PRO A 86 9.64 25.62 -0.55
CA PRO A 86 10.15 24.93 0.63
C PRO A 86 11.64 24.64 0.49
N ASN A 87 12.42 24.91 1.53
CA ASN A 87 13.83 24.56 1.59
C ASN A 87 13.97 23.04 1.78
N CYS A 88 14.53 22.34 0.78
CA CYS A 88 14.68 20.88 0.76
C CYS A 88 15.46 20.31 1.95
N ASN A 89 16.27 21.11 2.65
CA ASN A 89 17.14 20.65 3.73
C ASN A 89 16.45 20.47 5.10
N MET A 90 15.18 20.86 5.27
CA MET A 90 14.43 20.69 6.53
C MET A 90 13.54 19.43 6.58
N LEU A 91 13.46 18.64 5.51
CA LEU A 91 12.37 17.67 5.32
C LEU A 91 12.84 16.21 5.15
N ASN A 92 14.11 15.92 5.43
CA ASN A 92 14.68 14.57 5.42
C ASN A 92 14.19 13.77 6.65
N SER A 93 12.96 13.28 6.61
CA SER A 93 12.49 12.23 7.52
C SER A 93 12.62 10.87 6.81
N PRO A 94 13.40 9.91 7.33
CA PRO A 94 13.79 8.68 6.62
C PRO A 94 12.76 7.56 6.73
N HIS A 95 11.48 7.87 6.90
CA HIS A 95 10.46 6.86 7.12
C HIS A 95 9.34 6.98 6.10
N ALA A 96 9.64 6.54 4.88
CA ALA A 96 8.59 6.06 3.99
C ALA A 96 7.81 4.94 4.70
N PRO A 97 6.48 4.99 4.76
CA PRO A 97 5.70 3.86 5.24
C PRO A 97 5.91 2.71 4.26
N LEU A 98 6.50 1.62 4.75
CA LEU A 98 6.68 0.39 3.98
C LEU A 98 5.30 -0.15 3.63
N VAL A 99 4.81 0.03 2.41
CA VAL A 99 3.55 -0.61 1.99
C VAL A 99 3.90 -1.95 1.37
N THR A 100 3.43 -3.03 1.99
CA THR A 100 3.62 -4.38 1.46
C THR A 100 2.34 -4.84 0.78
N ILE A 101 2.41 -5.12 -0.53
CA ILE A 101 1.32 -5.69 -1.28
C ILE A 101 1.45 -7.21 -1.28
N LEU A 102 0.38 -7.89 -0.89
CA LEU A 102 0.32 -9.33 -0.86
C LEU A 102 -0.70 -9.82 -1.88
N MET A 103 -0.30 -10.72 -2.76
CA MET A 103 -1.18 -11.29 -3.77
C MET A 103 -1.50 -12.76 -3.45
N TRP A 104 -2.80 -13.05 -3.34
CA TRP A 104 -3.32 -14.39 -3.12
C TRP A 104 -4.20 -14.86 -4.29
N ASN A 105 -4.14 -16.16 -4.60
CA ASN A 105 -4.99 -16.85 -5.59
C ASN A 105 -5.37 -18.24 -5.09
#